data_AF-D4LDA9-F1
#
_entry.id   AF-D4LDA9-F1
#
_cell.length_a   1.000
_cell.length_b   1.000
_cell.length_c   1.000
_cell.angle_alpha   90.00
_cell.angle_beta   90.00
_cell.angle_gamma   90.00
#
_symmetry.space_group_name_H-M   'P 1'
#
loop_
_entity.id
_entity.type
_entity.pdbx_description
1 polymer ?
#
loop_
_entity_poly.entity_id
_entity_poly.type
_entity_poly.pdbx_seq_one_letter_code
_entity_poly.pdbx_strand_id
1 'polypeptide(L)'
;MDQPMLLLRPTKIGGGFVKEDVLAYVDELNSKIVALENELKEAQESAAGPGLDQQQAQKYENEIKGLRSDLGAANAALRKAKEDLENQAKNAGGDTGKLTAENQRLTAENEKLKQDAAKFQDVKAALEKEIEKLKADLAAKPAEAIPAVPNVDDAIMKQEIAKRDSQLAEKAAELKAKSEQLMTKDAAIAEKDQKIASLEKDVKKLQDEVDDLKTAGDSSMPPSFDMGALFAEAQMTAKKLTLEARNAAEKTTREAKEQAESIVSEANAQAERKIADAESVIEATIMEANAKADATIDDANAKAKTANEMTGTVRQMLNNEIDGVTKKLTEITNLINQLTDQAAKRLDEAQSVAMEARKTVGDVPDPKADAFEKPKAAMADELKVKLHQAPEQKPVKHDAPKQESAVNAAPNKGVKKPANFGFDFDDLTKAVEEAAKNGGNDNDSWTL
;
A
#
# COMPACT_ATOMS: atom_id res chain seq x y z
N MET A 1 6.78 -60.27 -57.26
CA MET A 1 7.58 -59.08 -57.56
C MET A 1 7.35 -58.09 -56.44
N ASP A 2 8.30 -57.99 -55.50
CA ASP A 2 8.28 -56.98 -54.45
C ASP A 2 8.44 -55.60 -55.09
N GLN A 3 7.35 -54.83 -55.15
CA GLN A 3 7.43 -53.40 -55.42
C GLN A 3 7.34 -52.65 -54.09
N PRO A 4 8.23 -51.68 -53.83
CA PRO A 4 8.20 -50.90 -52.61
C PRO A 4 6.89 -50.08 -52.58
N MET A 5 6.02 -50.33 -51.59
CA MET A 5 4.86 -49.46 -51.37
C MET A 5 5.33 -48.05 -51.01
N LEU A 6 4.81 -47.03 -51.68
CA LEU A 6 5.00 -45.64 -51.27
C LEU A 6 4.37 -45.44 -49.88
N LEU A 7 5.21 -45.19 -48.86
CA LEU A 7 4.74 -44.90 -47.50
C LEU A 7 4.19 -43.47 -47.44
N LEU A 8 2.94 -43.32 -47.02
CA LEU A 8 2.32 -42.03 -46.73
C LEU A 8 3.00 -41.39 -45.51
N ARG A 9 3.67 -40.25 -45.69
CA ARG A 9 4.30 -39.53 -44.56
C ARG A 9 3.28 -38.62 -43.87
N PRO A 10 3.25 -38.58 -42.52
CA PRO A 10 2.37 -37.67 -41.78
C PRO A 10 2.88 -36.22 -41.83
N THR A 11 1.96 -35.25 -41.82
CA THR A 11 2.28 -33.82 -41.74
C THR A 11 2.71 -33.44 -40.32
N LYS A 12 3.72 -32.57 -40.20
CA LYS A 12 4.25 -32.13 -38.90
C LYS A 12 3.28 -31.26 -38.08
N ILE A 13 2.21 -30.77 -38.69
CA ILE A 13 1.20 -29.92 -38.06
C ILE A 13 -0.16 -30.42 -38.56
N GLY A 14 -1.09 -30.73 -37.65
CA GLY A 14 -2.50 -30.98 -37.98
C GLY A 14 -2.89 -32.39 -38.44
N GLY A 15 -2.15 -33.44 -38.05
CA GLY A 15 -2.66 -34.84 -38.07
C GLY A 15 -3.07 -35.40 -39.45
N GLY A 16 -2.50 -34.92 -40.56
CA GLY A 16 -2.78 -35.40 -41.92
C GLY A 16 -1.60 -36.14 -42.56
N PHE A 17 -1.73 -36.54 -43.83
CA PHE A 17 -0.62 -37.05 -44.64
C PHE A 17 -0.20 -36.02 -45.70
N VAL A 18 1.07 -36.04 -46.09
CA VAL A 18 1.64 -35.13 -47.10
C VAL A 18 0.86 -35.31 -48.41
N LYS A 19 0.31 -34.20 -48.93
CA LYS A 19 -0.59 -34.20 -50.09
C LYS A 19 0.04 -34.84 -51.32
N GLU A 20 1.32 -34.59 -51.54
CA GLU A 20 2.10 -35.13 -52.65
C GLU A 20 2.22 -36.66 -52.57
N ASP A 21 2.40 -37.20 -51.36
CA ASP A 21 2.47 -38.65 -51.14
C ASP A 21 1.10 -39.32 -51.34
N VAL A 22 0.01 -38.64 -50.92
CA VAL A 22 -1.36 -39.12 -51.14
C VAL A 22 -1.70 -39.17 -52.63
N LEU A 23 -1.33 -38.13 -53.39
CA LEU A 23 -1.57 -38.10 -54.84
C LEU A 23 -0.76 -39.18 -55.56
N ALA A 24 0.52 -39.36 -55.21
CA ALA A 24 1.35 -40.41 -55.79
C ALA A 24 0.81 -41.82 -55.48
N TYR A 25 0.31 -42.05 -54.26
CA TYR A 25 -0.31 -43.32 -53.89
C TYR A 25 -1.63 -43.58 -54.63
N VAL A 26 -2.44 -42.53 -54.84
CA VAL A 26 -3.68 -42.61 -55.63
C VAL A 26 -3.38 -42.91 -57.10
N ASP A 27 -2.36 -42.29 -57.68
CA ASP A 27 -1.95 -42.56 -59.06
C ASP A 27 -1.40 -43.99 -59.22
N GLU A 28 -0.62 -44.48 -58.26
CA GLU A 28 -0.13 -45.87 -58.24
C GLU A 28 -1.28 -46.88 -58.12
N LEU A 29 -2.26 -46.61 -57.25
CA LEU A 29 -3.48 -47.43 -57.13
C LEU A 29 -4.28 -47.43 -58.43
N ASN A 30 -4.45 -46.27 -59.07
CA ASN A 30 -5.14 -46.18 -60.36
C ASN A 30 -4.39 -46.97 -61.46
N SER A 31 -3.06 -46.91 -61.51
CA SER A 31 -2.27 -47.75 -62.42
C SER A 31 -2.41 -49.25 -62.13
N LYS A 32 -2.46 -49.65 -60.85
CA LYS A 32 -2.71 -51.06 -60.47
C LYS A 32 -4.12 -51.52 -60.82
N ILE A 33 -5.13 -50.67 -60.66
CA ILE A 33 -6.50 -50.97 -61.08
C ILE A 33 -6.54 -51.19 -62.60
N VAL A 34 -5.94 -50.32 -63.40
CA VAL A 34 -5.91 -50.47 -64.86
C VAL A 34 -5.13 -51.74 -65.28
N ALA A 35 -4.03 -52.06 -64.59
CA ALA A 35 -3.28 -53.29 -64.85
C ALA A 35 -4.12 -54.55 -64.53
N LEU A 36 -4.80 -54.57 -63.38
CA LEU A 36 -5.67 -55.67 -62.98
C LEU A 36 -6.89 -55.79 -63.91
N GLU A 37 -7.48 -54.67 -64.36
CA GLU A 37 -8.58 -54.69 -65.32
C GLU A 37 -8.14 -55.27 -66.68
N ASN A 38 -6.92 -54.96 -67.12
CA ASN A 38 -6.35 -55.56 -68.33
C ASN A 38 -6.06 -57.05 -68.15
N GLU A 39 -5.48 -57.47 -67.02
CA GLU A 39 -5.27 -58.89 -66.71
C GLU A 39 -6.59 -59.66 -66.61
N LEU A 40 -7.65 -59.05 -66.05
CA LEU A 40 -8.97 -59.65 -65.94
C LEU A 40 -9.63 -59.77 -67.33
N LYS A 41 -9.42 -58.75 -68.19
CA LYS A 41 -9.87 -58.78 -69.58
C LYS A 41 -9.13 -59.84 -70.41
N GLU A 42 -7.81 -59.97 -70.26
CA GLU A 42 -7.02 -61.04 -70.89
C GLU A 42 -7.43 -62.42 -70.36
N ALA A 43 -7.75 -62.57 -69.08
CA ALA A 43 -8.28 -63.80 -68.51
C ALA A 43 -9.70 -64.13 -69.02
N GLN A 44 -10.54 -63.13 -69.25
CA GLN A 44 -11.85 -63.29 -69.88
C GLN A 44 -11.76 -63.65 -71.36
N GLU A 45 -10.82 -63.06 -72.11
CA GLU A 45 -10.56 -63.38 -73.52
C GLU A 45 -9.92 -64.78 -73.65
N SER A 46 -9.10 -65.18 -72.69
CA SER A 46 -8.55 -66.54 -72.57
C SER A 46 -9.58 -67.59 -72.14
N ALA A 47 -10.73 -67.17 -71.59
CA ALA A 47 -11.85 -68.05 -71.21
C ALA A 47 -12.84 -68.32 -72.37
N ALA A 48 -12.58 -67.82 -73.58
CA ALA A 48 -13.38 -68.10 -74.78
C ALA A 48 -13.04 -69.45 -75.47
N GLY A 49 -12.78 -70.49 -74.68
CA GLY A 49 -12.68 -71.89 -75.09
C GLY A 49 -13.38 -72.78 -74.04
N PRO A 50 -14.00 -73.91 -74.41
CA PRO A 50 -15.02 -74.54 -73.57
C PRO A 50 -14.43 -75.12 -72.29
N GLY A 51 -14.86 -74.59 -71.15
CA GLY A 51 -14.70 -75.22 -69.84
C GLY A 51 -13.92 -74.41 -68.81
N LEU A 52 -14.43 -73.26 -68.38
CA LEU A 52 -14.09 -72.72 -67.07
C LEU A 52 -15.02 -73.40 -66.05
N ASP A 53 -14.45 -74.27 -65.21
CA ASP A 53 -15.18 -75.10 -64.24
C ASP A 53 -16.22 -74.27 -63.47
N GLN A 54 -17.50 -74.65 -63.56
CA GLN A 54 -18.64 -73.90 -63.04
C GLN A 54 -18.54 -73.60 -61.53
N GLN A 55 -17.76 -74.42 -60.80
CA GLN A 55 -17.43 -74.21 -59.39
C GLN A 55 -16.45 -73.04 -59.15
N GLN A 56 -15.54 -72.78 -60.08
CA GLN A 56 -14.56 -71.70 -59.93
C GLN A 56 -15.18 -70.34 -60.25
N ALA A 57 -16.09 -70.30 -61.22
CA ALA A 57 -16.93 -69.12 -61.47
C ALA A 57 -17.79 -68.75 -60.26
N GLN A 58 -18.39 -69.73 -59.57
CA GLN A 58 -19.17 -69.50 -58.34
C GLN A 58 -18.32 -68.99 -57.17
N LYS A 59 -17.08 -69.47 -57.04
CA LYS A 59 -16.14 -68.96 -56.02
C LYS A 59 -15.80 -67.49 -56.26
N TYR A 60 -15.47 -67.13 -57.50
CA TYR A 60 -15.20 -65.74 -57.84
C TYR A 60 -16.42 -64.84 -57.67
N GLU A 61 -17.63 -65.33 -57.96
CA GLU A 61 -18.86 -64.56 -57.73
C GLU A 61 -19.10 -64.26 -56.23
N ASN A 62 -18.82 -65.24 -55.36
CA ASN A 62 -18.93 -65.07 -53.91
C ASN A 62 -17.86 -64.12 -53.36
N GLU A 63 -16.62 -64.21 -53.86
CA GLU A 63 -15.55 -63.26 -53.50
C GLU A 63 -15.89 -61.84 -53.95
N ILE A 64 -16.40 -61.66 -55.17
CA ILE A 64 -16.82 -60.34 -55.68
C ILE A 64 -17.97 -59.77 -54.83
N LYS A 65 -18.91 -60.60 -54.37
CA LYS A 65 -19.98 -60.16 -53.44
C LYS A 65 -19.42 -59.75 -52.09
N GLY A 66 -18.48 -60.52 -51.53
CA GLY A 66 -17.77 -60.17 -50.28
C GLY A 66 -17.05 -58.83 -50.41
N LEU A 67 -16.23 -58.68 -51.44
CA LEU A 67 -15.48 -57.45 -51.73
C LEU A 67 -16.40 -56.25 -51.93
N ARG A 68 -17.56 -56.41 -52.58
CA ARG A 68 -18.56 -55.33 -52.71
C ARG A 68 -19.20 -54.96 -51.37
N SER A 69 -19.45 -55.93 -50.49
CA SER A 69 -19.96 -55.68 -49.13
C SER A 69 -18.94 -54.93 -48.29
N ASP A 70 -17.68 -55.37 -48.32
CA ASP A 70 -16.57 -54.74 -47.59
C ASP A 70 -16.30 -53.32 -48.09
N LEU A 71 -16.35 -53.11 -49.42
CA LEU A 71 -16.25 -51.78 -50.02
C LEU A 71 -17.42 -50.87 -49.62
N GLY A 72 -18.63 -51.42 -49.48
CA GLY A 72 -19.78 -50.70 -48.94
C GLY A 72 -19.58 -50.26 -47.49
N ALA A 73 -19.12 -51.17 -46.63
CA ALA A 73 -18.81 -50.89 -45.23
C ALA A 73 -17.68 -49.87 -45.08
N ALA A 74 -16.61 -50.01 -45.86
CA ALA A 74 -15.49 -49.06 -45.87
C ALA A 74 -15.92 -47.67 -46.33
N ASN A 75 -16.76 -47.56 -47.36
CA ASN A 75 -17.30 -46.28 -47.80
C ASN A 75 -18.23 -45.62 -46.78
N ALA A 76 -19.03 -46.41 -46.04
CA ALA A 76 -19.87 -45.91 -44.96
C ALA A 76 -19.02 -45.40 -43.77
N ALA A 77 -17.98 -46.16 -43.39
CA ALA A 77 -17.03 -45.75 -42.37
C ALA A 77 -16.28 -44.47 -42.76
N LEU A 78 -15.88 -44.35 -44.03
CA LEU A 78 -15.18 -43.16 -44.54
C LEU A 78 -16.09 -41.92 -44.58
N ARG A 79 -17.39 -42.09 -44.85
CA ARG A 79 -18.37 -40.99 -44.71
C ARG A 79 -18.50 -40.54 -43.26
N LYS A 80 -18.66 -41.48 -42.33
CA LYS A 80 -18.78 -41.18 -40.90
C LYS A 80 -17.52 -40.47 -40.37
N ALA A 81 -16.34 -40.95 -40.74
CA ALA A 81 -15.07 -40.32 -40.35
C ALA A 81 -14.94 -38.89 -40.91
N LYS A 82 -15.41 -38.63 -42.14
CA LYS A 82 -15.43 -37.26 -42.69
C LYS A 82 -16.38 -36.35 -41.93
N GLU A 83 -17.56 -36.84 -41.56
CA GLU A 83 -18.56 -36.08 -40.81
C GLU A 83 -18.09 -35.76 -39.38
N ASP A 84 -17.46 -36.73 -38.71
CA ASP A 84 -16.84 -36.55 -37.39
C ASP A 84 -15.69 -35.52 -37.44
N LEU A 85 -14.88 -35.54 -38.51
CA LEU A 85 -13.78 -34.60 -38.70
C LEU A 85 -14.27 -33.17 -38.99
N GLU A 86 -15.34 -33.02 -39.76
CA GLU A 86 -15.98 -31.72 -39.99
C GLU A 86 -16.59 -31.14 -38.71
N ASN A 87 -17.19 -31.98 -37.87
CA ASN A 87 -17.72 -31.57 -36.57
C ASN A 87 -16.61 -31.18 -35.57
N GLN A 88 -15.49 -31.90 -35.55
CA GLN A 88 -14.31 -31.51 -34.77
C GLN A 88 -13.72 -30.17 -35.24
N ALA A 89 -13.63 -29.94 -36.55
CA ALA A 89 -13.13 -28.68 -37.10
C ALA A 89 -14.02 -27.47 -36.70
N LYS A 90 -15.35 -27.64 -36.70
CA LYS A 90 -16.31 -26.61 -36.26
C LYS A 90 -16.15 -26.30 -34.77
N ASN A 91 -15.93 -27.31 -33.92
CA ASN A 91 -15.74 -27.10 -32.48
C ASN A 91 -14.37 -26.47 -32.15
N ALA A 92 -13.29 -26.92 -32.81
CA ALA A 92 -11.95 -26.39 -32.60
C ALA A 92 -11.82 -24.90 -33.03
N GLY A 93 -12.52 -24.50 -34.09
CA GLY A 93 -12.59 -23.10 -34.53
C GLY A 93 -13.33 -22.17 -33.55
N GLY A 94 -14.32 -22.70 -32.82
CA GLY A 94 -15.05 -21.96 -31.80
C GLY A 94 -14.20 -21.65 -30.56
N ASP A 95 -13.40 -22.61 -30.11
CA ASP A 95 -12.56 -22.45 -28.91
C ASP A 95 -11.33 -21.56 -29.17
N THR A 96 -10.72 -21.64 -30.36
CA THR A 96 -9.64 -20.72 -30.76
C THR A 96 -10.14 -19.27 -30.88
N GLY A 97 -11.36 -19.05 -31.39
CA GLY A 97 -11.97 -17.71 -31.44
C GLY A 97 -12.20 -17.11 -30.05
N LYS A 98 -12.69 -17.91 -29.10
CA LYS A 98 -12.91 -17.48 -27.71
C LYS A 98 -11.59 -17.15 -27.00
N LEU A 99 -10.59 -18.02 -27.11
CA LEU A 99 -9.25 -17.80 -26.54
C LEU A 99 -8.57 -16.55 -27.11
N THR A 100 -8.79 -16.25 -28.39
CA THR A 100 -8.24 -15.04 -29.03
C THR A 100 -8.92 -13.77 -28.51
N ALA A 101 -10.25 -13.79 -28.38
CA ALA A 101 -11.00 -12.66 -27.82
C ALA A 101 -10.66 -12.42 -26.34
N GLU A 102 -10.48 -13.48 -25.57
CA GLU A 102 -10.10 -13.39 -24.15
C GLU A 102 -8.67 -12.85 -23.98
N ASN A 103 -7.71 -13.28 -24.80
CA ASN A 103 -6.35 -12.73 -24.79
C ASN A 103 -6.32 -11.23 -25.16
N GLN A 104 -7.11 -10.80 -26.14
CA GLN A 104 -7.21 -9.38 -26.49
C GLN A 104 -7.78 -8.55 -25.34
N ARG A 105 -8.80 -9.07 -24.65
CA ARG A 105 -9.40 -8.42 -23.48
C ARG A 105 -8.42 -8.31 -22.31
N LEU A 106 -7.71 -9.39 -21.99
CA LEU A 106 -6.67 -9.40 -20.94
C LEU A 106 -5.51 -8.45 -21.27
N THR A 107 -5.16 -8.31 -22.54
CA THR A 107 -4.11 -7.37 -22.98
C THR A 107 -4.55 -5.92 -22.74
N ALA A 108 -5.79 -5.56 -23.12
CA ALA A 108 -6.34 -4.23 -22.89
C ALA A 108 -6.49 -3.91 -21.39
N GLU A 109 -6.88 -4.90 -20.57
CA GLU A 109 -6.98 -4.75 -19.12
C GLU A 109 -5.61 -4.51 -18.46
N ASN A 110 -4.57 -5.23 -18.91
CA ASN A 110 -3.20 -5.01 -18.45
C ASN A 110 -2.65 -3.62 -18.81
N GLU A 111 -2.95 -3.10 -20.00
CA GLU A 111 -2.57 -1.72 -20.36
C GLU A 111 -3.26 -0.69 -19.47
N LYS A 112 -4.54 -0.89 -19.16
CA LYS A 112 -5.29 -0.01 -18.25
C LYS A 112 -4.70 -0.03 -16.84
N LEU A 113 -4.38 -1.22 -16.31
CA LEU A 113 -3.74 -1.37 -15.00
C LEU A 113 -2.36 -0.69 -14.95
N LYS A 114 -1.58 -0.75 -16.04
CA LYS A 114 -0.30 -0.01 -16.16
C LYS A 114 -0.51 1.51 -16.11
N GLN A 115 -1.53 2.03 -16.79
CA GLN A 115 -1.86 3.46 -16.74
C GLN A 115 -2.30 3.90 -15.35
N ASP A 116 -3.12 3.10 -14.66
CA ASP A 116 -3.57 3.43 -13.31
C ASP A 116 -2.42 3.35 -12.30
N ALA A 117 -1.50 2.40 -12.46
CA ALA A 117 -0.26 2.34 -11.68
C ALA A 117 0.62 3.59 -11.90
N ALA A 118 0.73 4.08 -13.14
CA ALA A 118 1.48 5.31 -13.43
C ALA A 118 0.84 6.53 -12.75
N LYS A 119 -0.49 6.67 -12.81
CA LYS A 119 -1.22 7.75 -12.10
C LYS A 119 -1.01 7.67 -10.59
N PHE A 120 -0.96 6.47 -10.01
CA PHE A 120 -0.68 6.29 -8.58
C PHE A 120 0.75 6.76 -8.21
N GLN A 121 1.73 6.50 -9.07
CA GLN A 121 3.11 6.99 -8.87
C GLN A 121 3.17 8.52 -8.96
N ASP A 122 2.47 9.12 -9.92
CA ASP A 122 2.40 10.59 -10.05
C ASP A 122 1.76 11.25 -8.82
N VAL A 123 0.67 10.66 -8.30
CA VAL A 123 0.01 11.12 -7.06
C VAL A 123 0.93 10.96 -5.86
N LYS A 124 1.67 9.85 -5.77
CA LYS A 124 2.65 9.62 -4.70
C LYS A 124 3.76 10.67 -4.72
N ALA A 125 4.33 10.94 -5.90
CA ALA A 125 5.37 11.96 -6.05
C ALA A 125 4.87 13.38 -5.69
N ALA A 126 3.63 13.71 -6.04
CA ALA A 126 3.00 14.97 -5.65
C ALA A 126 2.82 15.09 -4.13
N LEU A 127 2.39 14.00 -3.46
CA LEU A 127 2.26 13.93 -2.00
C LEU A 127 3.62 14.05 -1.29
N GLU A 128 4.65 13.36 -1.79
CA GLU A 128 6.01 13.45 -1.23
C GLU A 128 6.54 14.89 -1.29
N LYS A 129 6.28 15.59 -2.41
CA LYS A 129 6.67 17.00 -2.58
C LYS A 129 5.90 17.95 -1.66
N GLU A 130 4.61 17.70 -1.43
CA GLU A 130 3.83 18.49 -0.47
C GLU A 130 4.27 18.20 0.97
N ILE A 131 4.63 16.95 1.30
CA ILE A 131 5.20 16.58 2.60
C ILE A 131 6.54 17.28 2.83
N GLU A 132 7.44 17.32 1.84
CA GLU A 132 8.69 18.08 1.97
C GLU A 132 8.45 19.57 2.19
N LYS A 133 7.51 20.15 1.45
CA LYS A 133 7.13 21.56 1.62
C LYS A 133 6.57 21.83 3.01
N LEU A 134 5.67 20.98 3.51
CA LEU A 134 5.12 21.09 4.86
C LEU A 134 6.20 20.89 5.93
N LYS A 135 7.16 19.99 5.72
CA LYS A 135 8.34 19.82 6.61
C LYS A 135 9.23 21.06 6.62
N ALA A 136 9.45 21.68 5.46
CA ALA A 136 10.21 22.92 5.35
C ALA A 136 9.50 24.09 6.04
N ASP A 137 8.18 24.20 5.87
CA ASP A 137 7.35 25.20 6.55
C ASP A 137 7.31 24.98 8.08
N LEU A 138 7.35 23.73 8.55
CA LEU A 138 7.44 23.39 9.97
C LEU A 138 8.82 23.74 10.55
N ALA A 139 9.90 23.51 9.80
CA ALA A 139 11.26 23.83 10.20
C ALA A 139 11.54 25.35 10.20
N ALA A 140 10.80 26.12 9.39
CA ALA A 140 10.93 27.58 9.29
C ALA A 140 10.14 28.36 10.37
N LYS A 141 9.32 27.70 11.20
CA LYS A 141 8.64 28.33 12.33
C LYS A 141 9.50 28.24 13.61
N PRO A 142 9.95 29.37 14.19
CA PRO A 142 10.57 29.35 15.50
C PRO A 142 9.55 28.93 16.57
N ALA A 143 10.02 28.18 17.56
CA ALA A 143 9.25 27.68 18.68
C ALA A 143 8.66 28.82 19.52
N GLU A 144 7.47 29.28 19.16
CA GLU A 144 6.57 29.99 20.05
C GLU A 144 5.48 29.03 20.54
N ALA A 145 5.27 29.08 21.85
CA ALA A 145 4.42 28.21 22.64
C ALA A 145 3.05 27.93 22.00
N ILE A 146 2.64 26.66 22.06
CA ILE A 146 1.35 26.17 21.59
C ILE A 146 0.25 26.65 22.54
N PRO A 147 -0.71 27.51 22.12
CA PRO A 147 -2.04 27.47 22.68
C PRO A 147 -2.83 26.37 21.96
N ALA A 148 -3.67 25.64 22.69
CA ALA A 148 -4.57 24.65 22.13
C ALA A 148 -5.45 25.30 21.04
N VAL A 149 -5.26 24.88 19.78
CA VAL A 149 -6.14 25.19 18.65
C VAL A 149 -6.94 23.93 18.33
N PRO A 150 -8.28 24.01 18.20
CA PRO A 150 -9.06 22.85 17.83
C PRO A 150 -8.85 22.52 16.34
N ASN A 151 -8.45 21.27 16.09
CA ASN A 151 -9.25 20.37 15.26
C ASN A 151 -9.19 20.56 13.73
N VAL A 152 -7.99 20.48 13.12
CA VAL A 152 -7.85 20.25 11.66
C VAL A 152 -7.28 18.85 11.36
N ASP A 153 -6.27 18.40 12.11
CA ASP A 153 -5.70 17.06 11.93
C ASP A 153 -6.65 15.93 12.38
N ASP A 154 -7.41 16.14 13.46
CA ASP A 154 -8.42 15.19 13.94
C ASP A 154 -9.57 15.02 12.93
N ALA A 155 -9.94 16.09 12.21
CA ALA A 155 -11.02 16.07 11.23
C ALA A 155 -10.63 15.31 9.96
N ILE A 156 -9.40 15.50 9.49
CA ILE A 156 -8.85 14.75 8.35
C ILE A 156 -8.66 13.28 8.72
N MET A 157 -8.15 12.99 9.92
CA MET A 157 -7.97 11.60 10.37
C MET A 157 -9.31 10.90 10.60
N LYS A 158 -10.33 11.59 11.14
CA LYS A 158 -11.71 11.08 11.21
C LYS A 158 -12.32 10.83 9.83
N GLN A 159 -12.05 11.69 8.85
CA GLN A 159 -12.52 11.50 7.48
C GLN A 159 -11.86 10.28 6.81
N GLU A 160 -10.56 10.08 7.04
CA GLU A 160 -9.81 8.95 6.49
C GLU A 160 -10.22 7.62 7.16
N ILE A 161 -10.49 7.63 8.47
CA ILE A 161 -11.05 6.49 9.21
C ILE A 161 -12.45 6.15 8.67
N ALA A 162 -13.34 7.14 8.52
CA ALA A 162 -14.68 6.93 7.96
C ALA A 162 -14.64 6.35 6.54
N LYS A 163 -13.66 6.76 5.73
CA LYS A 163 -13.45 6.22 4.38
C LYS A 163 -12.98 4.76 4.42
N ARG A 164 -12.06 4.41 5.32
CA ARG A 164 -11.62 3.02 5.52
C ARG A 164 -12.73 2.14 6.07
N ASP A 165 -13.54 2.64 7.00
CA ASP A 165 -14.70 1.92 7.54
C ASP A 165 -15.74 1.65 6.45
N SER A 166 -15.98 2.63 5.56
CA SER A 166 -16.86 2.43 4.40
C SER A 166 -16.32 1.36 3.45
N GLN A 167 -15.00 1.34 3.19
CA GLN A 167 -14.37 0.32 2.33
C GLN A 167 -14.40 -1.07 2.97
N LEU A 168 -14.20 -1.16 4.29
CA LEU A 168 -14.33 -2.41 5.05
C LEU A 168 -15.76 -2.94 5.02
N ALA A 169 -16.76 -2.06 5.18
CA ALA A 169 -18.17 -2.43 5.08
C ALA A 169 -18.52 -2.93 3.66
N GLU A 170 -18.01 -2.28 2.62
CA GLU A 170 -18.19 -2.71 1.23
C GLU A 170 -17.56 -4.08 0.98
N LYS A 171 -16.31 -4.30 1.43
CA LYS A 171 -15.63 -5.59 1.32
C LYS A 171 -16.32 -6.70 2.12
N ALA A 172 -16.85 -6.39 3.31
CA ALA A 172 -17.63 -7.33 4.10
C ALA A 172 -18.94 -7.72 3.40
N ALA A 173 -19.62 -6.76 2.77
CA ALA A 173 -20.82 -7.03 1.98
C ALA A 173 -20.50 -7.90 0.74
N GLU A 174 -19.38 -7.62 0.07
CA GLU A 174 -18.91 -8.39 -1.09
C GLU A 174 -18.54 -9.84 -0.72
N LEU A 175 -17.89 -10.04 0.44
CA LEU A 175 -17.60 -11.35 1.01
C LEU A 175 -18.88 -12.13 1.35
N LYS A 176 -19.86 -11.45 1.97
CA LYS A 176 -21.15 -12.07 2.30
C LYS A 176 -21.89 -12.52 1.03
N ALA A 177 -21.93 -11.67 0.00
CA ALA A 177 -22.55 -12.01 -1.27
C ALA A 177 -21.86 -13.20 -1.98
N LYS A 178 -20.51 -13.25 -1.96
CA LYS A 178 -19.77 -14.42 -2.47
C LYS A 178 -20.03 -15.69 -1.67
N SER A 179 -20.13 -15.59 -0.34
CA SER A 179 -20.47 -16.72 0.52
C SER A 179 -21.86 -17.27 0.21
N GLU A 180 -22.85 -16.38 0.01
CA GLU A 180 -24.20 -16.78 -0.40
C GLU A 180 -24.19 -17.45 -1.78
N GLN A 181 -23.42 -16.94 -2.74
CA GLN A 181 -23.25 -17.58 -4.05
C GLN A 181 -22.63 -18.98 -3.94
N LEU A 182 -21.61 -19.18 -3.11
CA LEU A 182 -21.03 -20.51 -2.88
C LEU A 182 -22.06 -21.48 -2.31
N MET A 183 -22.83 -21.06 -1.31
CA MET A 183 -23.92 -21.88 -0.76
C MET A 183 -24.96 -22.29 -1.82
N THR A 184 -25.32 -21.38 -2.74
CA THR A 184 -26.25 -21.74 -3.83
C THR A 184 -25.64 -22.72 -4.82
N LYS A 185 -24.34 -22.63 -5.10
CA LYS A 185 -23.64 -23.59 -5.97
C LYS A 185 -23.50 -24.95 -5.30
N ASP A 186 -23.19 -24.99 -4.01
CA ASP A 186 -23.11 -26.23 -3.24
C ASP A 186 -24.46 -26.96 -3.18
N ALA A 187 -25.56 -26.20 -2.98
CA ALA A 187 -26.91 -26.76 -3.05
C ALA A 187 -27.25 -27.34 -4.44
N ALA A 188 -26.87 -26.64 -5.51
CA ALA A 188 -27.08 -27.13 -6.88
C ALA A 188 -26.22 -28.35 -7.22
N ILE A 189 -25.01 -28.45 -6.65
CA ILE A 189 -24.17 -29.66 -6.78
C ILE A 189 -24.83 -30.84 -6.06
N ALA A 190 -25.28 -30.64 -4.82
CA ALA A 190 -25.98 -31.68 -4.06
C ALA A 190 -27.25 -32.19 -4.77
N GLU A 191 -28.02 -31.30 -5.41
CA GLU A 191 -29.19 -31.69 -6.21
C GLU A 191 -28.79 -32.52 -7.44
N LYS A 192 -27.72 -32.12 -8.14
CA LYS A 192 -27.18 -32.90 -9.27
C LYS A 192 -26.68 -34.27 -8.83
N ASP A 193 -26.02 -34.37 -7.69
CA ASP A 193 -25.55 -35.64 -7.14
C ASP A 193 -26.71 -36.58 -6.81
N GLN A 194 -27.81 -36.06 -6.23
CA GLN A 194 -29.03 -36.84 -6.02
C GLN A 194 -29.63 -37.33 -7.34
N LYS A 195 -29.62 -36.49 -8.37
CA LYS A 195 -30.13 -36.86 -9.70
C LYS A 195 -29.25 -37.92 -10.35
N ILE A 196 -27.93 -37.81 -10.25
CA ILE A 196 -27.00 -38.85 -10.71
C ILE A 196 -27.29 -40.18 -10.00
N ALA A 197 -27.44 -40.17 -8.68
CA ALA A 197 -27.76 -41.38 -7.92
C ALA A 197 -29.10 -42.03 -8.34
N SER A 198 -30.11 -41.22 -8.70
CA SER A 198 -31.37 -41.73 -9.25
C SER A 198 -31.20 -42.37 -10.63
N LEU A 199 -30.42 -41.73 -11.52
CA LEU A 199 -30.17 -42.24 -12.86
C LEU A 199 -29.34 -43.53 -12.81
N GLU A 200 -28.39 -43.65 -11.90
CA GLU A 200 -27.64 -44.88 -11.65
C GLU A 200 -28.56 -46.04 -11.23
N LYS A 201 -29.57 -45.74 -10.40
CA LYS A 201 -30.57 -46.74 -9.99
C LYS A 201 -31.45 -47.19 -11.15
N ASP A 202 -31.85 -46.27 -12.02
CA ASP A 202 -32.66 -46.58 -13.20
C ASP A 202 -31.85 -47.37 -14.25
N VAL A 203 -30.59 -47.00 -14.48
CA VAL A 203 -29.66 -47.78 -15.32
C VAL A 203 -29.53 -49.21 -14.79
N LYS A 204 -29.40 -49.39 -13.47
CA LYS A 204 -29.33 -50.72 -12.86
C LYS A 204 -30.62 -51.52 -13.07
N LYS A 205 -31.79 -50.92 -12.91
CA LYS A 205 -33.08 -51.59 -13.19
C LYS A 205 -33.22 -51.99 -14.66
N LEU A 206 -32.84 -51.11 -15.59
CA LEU A 206 -32.85 -51.41 -17.02
C LEU A 206 -31.86 -52.53 -17.36
N GLN A 207 -30.72 -52.60 -16.67
CA GLN A 207 -29.79 -53.74 -16.79
C GLN A 207 -30.43 -55.04 -16.29
N ASP A 208 -31.07 -55.02 -15.13
CA ASP A 208 -31.75 -56.20 -14.58
C ASP A 208 -32.90 -56.66 -15.52
N GLU A 209 -33.68 -55.73 -16.09
CA GLU A 209 -34.77 -56.03 -17.03
C GLU A 209 -34.26 -56.58 -18.38
N VAL A 210 -33.12 -56.07 -18.87
CA VAL A 210 -32.44 -56.60 -20.06
C VAL A 210 -31.93 -58.03 -19.81
N ASP A 211 -31.40 -58.30 -18.62
CA ASP A 211 -30.93 -59.63 -18.24
C ASP A 211 -32.10 -60.63 -18.15
N ASP A 212 -33.23 -60.22 -17.56
CA ASP A 212 -34.46 -61.03 -17.51
C ASP A 212 -35.00 -61.34 -18.92
N LEU A 213 -35.10 -60.34 -19.80
CA LEU A 213 -35.57 -60.52 -21.18
C LEU A 213 -34.67 -61.45 -22.01
N LYS A 214 -33.36 -61.49 -21.71
CA LYS A 214 -32.42 -62.42 -22.35
C LYS A 214 -32.61 -63.85 -21.88
N THR A 215 -32.90 -64.05 -20.59
CA THR A 215 -33.21 -65.39 -20.07
C THR A 215 -34.58 -65.91 -20.52
N ALA A 216 -35.52 -65.01 -20.83
CA ALA A 216 -36.84 -65.36 -21.37
C ALA A 216 -36.86 -65.64 -22.90
N GLY A 217 -35.80 -65.26 -23.64
CA GLY A 217 -35.73 -65.36 -25.10
C GLY A 217 -35.10 -66.64 -25.68
N ASP A 218 -34.70 -67.60 -24.83
CA ASP A 218 -33.88 -68.77 -25.22
C ASP A 218 -34.67 -69.91 -25.90
N SER A 219 -35.54 -69.59 -26.84
CA SER A 219 -36.16 -70.58 -27.71
C SER A 219 -36.16 -70.11 -29.16
N SER A 220 -35.20 -70.64 -29.94
CA SER A 220 -35.18 -70.75 -31.41
C SER A 220 -34.08 -69.98 -32.18
N MET A 221 -32.79 -70.29 -31.99
CA MET A 221 -31.78 -70.11 -33.06
C MET A 221 -30.58 -71.10 -33.00
N PRO A 222 -29.95 -71.43 -34.16
CA PRO A 222 -29.05 -72.59 -34.35
C PRO A 222 -27.62 -72.45 -33.76
N PRO A 223 -26.89 -73.58 -33.55
CA PRO A 223 -25.85 -73.71 -32.51
C PRO A 223 -24.41 -73.36 -32.92
N SER A 224 -24.17 -72.40 -33.83
CA SER A 224 -22.80 -72.09 -34.31
C SER A 224 -22.27 -70.71 -33.93
N PHE A 225 -23.03 -69.89 -33.20
CA PHE A 225 -22.63 -68.57 -32.75
C PHE A 225 -23.15 -68.37 -31.31
N ASP A 226 -22.28 -68.56 -30.32
CA ASP A 226 -22.64 -68.45 -28.90
C ASP A 226 -22.79 -66.97 -28.50
N MET A 227 -23.95 -66.41 -28.85
CA MET A 227 -24.35 -65.05 -28.48
C MET A 227 -24.40 -64.86 -26.95
N GLY A 228 -24.56 -65.94 -26.17
CA GLY A 228 -24.52 -65.93 -24.72
C GLY A 228 -23.12 -65.61 -24.20
N ALA A 229 -22.10 -66.27 -24.73
CA ALA A 229 -20.69 -65.99 -24.43
C ALA A 229 -20.29 -64.56 -24.85
N LEU A 230 -20.69 -64.13 -26.04
CA LEU A 230 -20.44 -62.75 -26.53
C LEU A 230 -21.13 -61.69 -25.66
N PHE A 231 -22.34 -61.99 -25.15
CA PHE A 231 -23.03 -61.09 -24.23
C PHE A 231 -22.39 -61.06 -22.84
N ALA A 232 -21.95 -62.20 -22.31
CA ALA A 232 -21.24 -62.25 -21.03
C ALA A 232 -19.90 -61.51 -21.11
N GLU A 233 -19.19 -61.62 -22.23
CA GLU A 233 -17.94 -60.90 -22.48
C GLU A 233 -18.17 -59.38 -22.63
N ALA A 234 -19.25 -58.96 -23.29
CA ALA A 234 -19.68 -57.55 -23.31
C ALA A 234 -20.10 -57.06 -21.91
N GLN A 235 -20.83 -57.89 -21.16
CA GLN A 235 -21.11 -57.84 -19.71
C GLN A 235 -19.88 -57.39 -18.90
N MET A 236 -18.85 -58.22 -18.98
CA MET A 236 -17.59 -58.07 -18.26
C MET A 236 -16.79 -56.87 -18.74
N THR A 237 -16.78 -56.60 -20.05
CA THR A 237 -16.09 -55.46 -20.63
C THR A 237 -16.73 -54.14 -20.18
N ALA A 238 -18.06 -54.06 -20.14
CA ALA A 238 -18.78 -52.88 -19.65
C ALA A 238 -18.54 -52.66 -18.14
N LYS A 239 -18.55 -53.72 -17.33
CA LYS A 239 -18.22 -53.65 -15.89
C LYS A 239 -16.77 -53.22 -15.66
N LYS A 240 -15.83 -53.71 -16.46
CA LYS A 240 -14.43 -53.31 -16.41
C LYS A 240 -14.27 -51.83 -16.78
N LEU A 241 -14.89 -51.40 -17.87
CA LEU A 241 -14.81 -50.01 -18.33
C LEU A 241 -15.43 -49.04 -17.32
N THR A 242 -16.56 -49.41 -16.70
CA THR A 242 -17.19 -48.59 -15.66
C THR A 242 -16.33 -48.51 -14.39
N LEU A 243 -15.68 -49.60 -13.99
CA LEU A 243 -14.78 -49.60 -12.84
C LEU A 243 -13.50 -48.78 -13.12
N GLU A 244 -12.93 -48.88 -14.32
CA GLU A 244 -11.80 -48.07 -14.76
C GLU A 244 -12.16 -46.58 -14.84
N ALA A 245 -13.33 -46.24 -15.40
CA ALA A 245 -13.82 -44.88 -15.46
C ALA A 245 -14.06 -44.30 -14.05
N ARG A 246 -14.63 -45.09 -13.14
CA ARG A 246 -14.82 -44.70 -11.74
C ARG A 246 -13.49 -44.47 -11.03
N ASN A 247 -12.53 -45.38 -11.16
CA ASN A 247 -11.21 -45.23 -10.57
C ASN A 247 -10.46 -44.01 -11.13
N ALA A 248 -10.59 -43.75 -12.43
CA ALA A 248 -10.00 -42.57 -13.06
C ALA A 248 -10.65 -41.28 -12.53
N ALA A 249 -11.99 -41.25 -12.41
CA ALA A 249 -12.71 -40.12 -11.83
C ALA A 249 -12.32 -39.88 -10.36
N GLU A 250 -12.30 -40.92 -9.53
CA GLU A 250 -11.89 -40.83 -8.12
C GLU A 250 -10.44 -40.33 -7.99
N LYS A 251 -9.53 -40.80 -8.86
CA LYS A 251 -8.15 -40.31 -8.92
C LYS A 251 -8.11 -38.82 -9.26
N THR A 252 -8.82 -38.38 -10.29
CA THR A 252 -8.88 -36.95 -10.65
C THR A 252 -9.49 -36.10 -9.56
N THR A 253 -10.55 -36.56 -8.88
CA THR A 253 -11.15 -35.86 -7.74
C THR A 253 -10.18 -35.74 -6.57
N ARG A 254 -9.41 -36.81 -6.30
CA ARG A 254 -8.40 -36.80 -5.23
C ARG A 254 -7.27 -35.83 -5.54
N GLU A 255 -6.73 -35.86 -6.76
CA GLU A 255 -5.67 -34.95 -7.20
C GLU A 255 -6.13 -33.49 -7.16
N ALA A 256 -7.35 -33.21 -7.64
CA ALA A 256 -7.92 -31.87 -7.57
C ALA A 256 -8.11 -31.39 -6.12
N LYS A 257 -8.52 -32.28 -5.22
CA LYS A 257 -8.68 -31.98 -3.79
C LYS A 257 -7.33 -31.71 -3.13
N GLU A 258 -6.32 -32.54 -3.38
CA GLU A 258 -4.96 -32.35 -2.87
C GLU A 258 -4.37 -31.01 -3.37
N GLN A 259 -4.57 -30.67 -4.64
CA GLN A 259 -4.15 -29.38 -5.19
C GLN A 259 -4.89 -28.20 -4.54
N ALA A 260 -6.21 -28.30 -4.34
CA ALA A 260 -6.99 -27.26 -3.68
C ALA A 260 -6.53 -27.03 -2.24
N GLU A 261 -6.31 -28.10 -1.47
CA GLU A 261 -5.78 -28.03 -0.11
C GLU A 261 -4.37 -27.42 -0.08
N SER A 262 -3.51 -27.78 -1.04
CA SER A 262 -2.17 -27.19 -1.18
C SER A 262 -2.23 -25.69 -1.47
N ILE A 263 -3.11 -25.24 -2.39
CA ILE A 263 -3.28 -23.82 -2.72
C ILE A 263 -3.77 -23.04 -1.51
N VAL A 264 -4.76 -23.57 -0.77
CA VAL A 264 -5.28 -22.91 0.44
C VAL A 264 -4.21 -22.84 1.53
N SER A 265 -3.47 -23.92 1.77
CA SER A 265 -2.39 -23.94 2.75
C SER A 265 -1.28 -22.96 2.40
N GLU A 266 -0.89 -22.88 1.12
CA GLU A 266 0.16 -21.97 0.68
C GLU A 266 -0.29 -20.50 0.74
N ALA A 267 -1.54 -20.21 0.37
CA ALA A 267 -2.13 -18.89 0.51
C ALA A 267 -2.18 -18.45 1.97
N ASN A 268 -2.57 -19.34 2.89
CA ASN A 268 -2.59 -19.05 4.33
C ASN A 268 -1.19 -18.81 4.86
N ALA A 269 -0.21 -19.64 4.50
CA ALA A 269 1.18 -19.45 4.92
C ALA A 269 1.78 -18.12 4.39
N GLN A 270 1.44 -17.72 3.17
CA GLN A 270 1.85 -16.42 2.63
C GLN A 270 1.15 -15.26 3.35
N ALA A 271 -0.12 -15.41 3.70
CA ALA A 271 -0.85 -14.39 4.46
C ALA A 271 -0.28 -14.21 5.87
N GLU A 272 -0.01 -15.31 6.58
CA GLU A 272 0.62 -15.29 7.90
C GLU A 272 2.00 -14.62 7.86
N ARG A 273 2.83 -14.93 6.86
CA ARG A 273 4.13 -14.25 6.68
C ARG A 273 3.97 -12.76 6.47
N LYS A 274 3.02 -12.32 5.63
CA LYS A 274 2.76 -10.89 5.41
C LYS A 274 2.27 -10.18 6.67
N ILE A 275 1.47 -10.85 7.50
CA ILE A 275 1.03 -10.31 8.79
C ILE A 275 2.23 -10.17 9.72
N ALA A 276 3.04 -11.21 9.86
CA ALA A 276 4.23 -11.18 10.71
C ALA A 276 5.26 -10.11 10.28
N ASP A 277 5.51 -9.97 8.98
CA ASP A 277 6.38 -8.93 8.44
C ASP A 277 5.83 -7.53 8.72
N ALA A 278 4.52 -7.34 8.58
CA ALA A 278 3.87 -6.07 8.88
C ALA A 278 3.92 -5.73 10.38
N GLU A 279 3.68 -6.71 11.25
CA GLU A 279 3.81 -6.56 12.70
C GLU A 279 5.24 -6.17 13.09
N SER A 280 6.26 -6.81 12.50
CA SER A 280 7.66 -6.48 12.74
C SER A 280 8.00 -5.03 12.32
N VAL A 281 7.50 -4.59 11.16
CA VAL A 281 7.71 -3.20 10.69
C VAL A 281 7.01 -2.20 11.62
N ILE A 282 5.79 -2.50 12.06
CA ILE A 282 5.05 -1.65 13.00
C ILE A 282 5.82 -1.52 14.31
N GLU A 283 6.28 -2.64 14.87
CA GLU A 283 7.04 -2.65 16.12
C GLU A 283 8.34 -1.85 16.00
N ALA A 284 9.11 -2.06 14.93
CA ALA A 284 10.31 -1.28 14.65
C ALA A 284 10.02 0.22 14.52
N THR A 285 8.93 0.58 13.85
CA THR A 285 8.53 1.99 13.67
C THR A 285 8.13 2.64 15.00
N ILE A 286 7.41 1.92 15.87
CA ILE A 286 7.04 2.40 17.21
C ILE A 286 8.28 2.58 18.07
N MET A 287 9.21 1.63 18.05
CA MET A 287 10.48 1.73 18.79
C MET A 287 11.30 2.94 18.33
N GLU A 288 11.43 3.15 17.02
CA GLU A 288 12.17 4.29 16.48
C GLU A 288 11.51 5.63 16.82
N ALA A 289 10.18 5.70 16.75
CA ALA A 289 9.43 6.90 17.12
C ALA A 289 9.62 7.23 18.61
N ASN A 290 9.56 6.23 19.50
CA ASN A 290 9.78 6.41 20.93
C ASN A 290 11.22 6.87 21.21
N ALA A 291 12.22 6.23 20.60
CA ALA A 291 13.62 6.62 20.77
C ALA A 291 13.88 8.07 20.31
N LYS A 292 13.24 8.50 19.21
CA LYS A 292 13.31 9.90 18.75
C LYS A 292 12.61 10.86 19.70
N ALA A 293 11.46 10.48 20.25
CA ALA A 293 10.74 11.28 21.24
C ALA A 293 11.58 11.46 22.51
N ASP A 294 12.16 10.39 23.04
CA ASP A 294 13.03 10.42 24.21
C ASP A 294 14.24 11.32 23.98
N ALA A 295 14.94 11.16 22.84
CA ALA A 295 16.08 12.01 22.49
C ALA A 295 15.69 13.50 22.37
N THR A 296 14.49 13.80 21.86
CA THR A 296 13.98 15.18 21.75
C THR A 296 13.67 15.76 23.12
N ILE A 297 13.07 14.97 24.02
CA ILE A 297 12.79 15.37 25.40
C ILE A 297 14.09 15.64 26.15
N ASP A 298 15.09 14.78 25.99
CA ASP A 298 16.40 14.94 26.63
C ASP A 298 17.13 16.20 26.15
N ASP A 299 17.13 16.47 24.84
CA ASP A 299 17.71 17.71 24.29
C ASP A 299 16.97 18.96 24.78
N ALA A 300 15.62 18.92 24.83
CA ALA A 300 14.82 20.01 25.37
C ALA A 300 15.11 20.26 26.85
N ASN A 301 15.26 19.19 27.65
CA ASN A 301 15.61 19.28 29.06
C ASN A 301 17.03 19.83 29.26
N ALA A 302 18.00 19.42 28.43
CA ALA A 302 19.36 19.94 28.45
C ALA A 302 19.37 21.45 28.14
N LYS A 303 18.66 21.87 27.09
CA LYS A 303 18.53 23.30 26.73
C LYS A 303 17.82 24.10 27.82
N ALA A 304 16.76 23.57 28.41
CA ALA A 304 16.05 24.22 29.53
C ALA A 304 16.97 24.40 30.75
N LYS A 305 17.80 23.40 31.05
CA LYS A 305 18.82 23.49 32.12
C LYS A 305 19.80 24.62 31.83
N THR A 306 20.38 24.67 30.64
CA THR A 306 21.31 25.74 30.22
C THR A 306 20.64 27.12 30.28
N ALA A 307 19.39 27.23 29.83
CA ALA A 307 18.62 28.48 29.89
C ALA A 307 18.38 28.94 31.34
N ASN A 308 18.06 28.02 32.24
CA ASN A 308 17.91 28.31 33.67
C ASN A 308 19.23 28.76 34.31
N GLU A 309 20.35 28.11 33.98
CA GLU A 309 21.68 28.50 34.44
C GLU A 309 22.05 29.90 33.93
N MET A 310 21.87 30.19 32.65
CA MET A 310 22.11 31.53 32.07
C MET A 310 21.23 32.59 32.73
N THR A 311 19.94 32.30 32.94
CA THR A 311 19.03 33.22 33.62
C THR A 311 19.47 33.49 35.06
N GLY A 312 19.96 32.46 35.75
CA GLY A 312 20.58 32.60 37.07
C GLY A 312 21.77 33.56 37.07
N THR A 313 22.70 33.37 36.14
CA THR A 313 23.89 34.22 35.99
C THR A 313 23.53 35.66 35.64
N VAL A 314 22.62 35.88 34.68
CA VAL A 314 22.14 37.23 34.31
C VAL A 314 21.48 37.93 35.49
N ARG A 315 20.62 37.22 36.24
CA ARG A 315 19.98 37.77 37.44
C ARG A 315 21.00 38.15 38.50
N GLN A 316 22.04 37.34 38.70
CA GLN A 316 23.11 37.63 39.64
C GLN A 316 23.92 38.87 39.20
N MET A 317 24.27 39.00 37.92
CA MET A 317 24.95 40.17 37.39
C MET A 317 24.11 41.45 37.58
N LEU A 318 22.81 41.39 37.23
CA LEU A 318 21.89 42.53 37.42
C LEU A 318 21.76 42.92 38.90
N ASN A 319 21.67 41.95 39.82
CA ASN A 319 21.62 42.25 41.25
C ASN A 319 22.92 42.95 41.72
N ASN A 320 24.09 42.47 41.28
CA ASN A 320 25.36 43.09 41.62
C ASN A 320 25.47 44.53 41.07
N GLU A 321 24.96 44.77 39.85
CA GLU A 321 24.92 46.12 39.27
C GLU A 321 23.95 47.04 40.02
N ILE A 322 22.76 46.54 40.37
CA ILE A 322 21.78 47.29 41.18
C ILE A 322 22.39 47.66 42.54
N ASP A 323 23.07 46.73 43.21
CA ASP A 323 23.75 47.00 44.48
C ASP A 323 24.87 48.06 44.30
N GLY A 324 25.64 47.96 43.22
CA GLY A 324 26.68 48.93 42.87
C GLY A 324 26.13 50.33 42.60
N VAL A 325 25.04 50.45 41.85
CA VAL A 325 24.33 51.70 41.59
C VAL A 325 23.75 52.25 42.90
N THR A 326 23.18 51.41 43.75
CA THR A 326 22.62 51.81 45.05
C THR A 326 23.70 52.40 45.97
N LYS A 327 24.89 51.79 46.00
CA LYS A 327 26.05 52.35 46.73
C LYS A 327 26.45 53.71 46.19
N LYS A 328 26.58 53.87 44.87
CA LYS A 328 26.91 55.17 44.24
C LYS A 328 25.84 56.24 44.53
N LEU A 329 24.55 55.88 44.49
CA LEU A 329 23.47 56.80 44.85
C LEU A 329 23.56 57.23 46.32
N THR A 330 23.94 56.31 47.21
CA THR A 330 24.16 56.61 48.63
C THR A 330 25.35 57.57 48.81
N GLU A 331 26.45 57.34 48.10
CA GLU A 331 27.62 58.24 48.09
C GLU A 331 27.26 59.64 47.56
N ILE A 332 26.51 59.72 46.46
CA ILE A 332 26.01 60.99 45.93
C ILE A 332 25.12 61.70 46.95
N THR A 333 24.22 60.97 47.61
CA THR A 333 23.35 61.52 48.65
C THR A 333 24.18 62.11 49.80
N ASN A 334 25.23 61.41 50.23
CA ASN A 334 26.14 61.90 51.26
C ASN A 334 26.90 63.17 50.82
N LEU A 335 27.41 63.21 49.58
CA LEU A 335 28.07 64.39 49.03
C LEU A 335 27.12 65.60 48.94
N ILE A 336 25.87 65.37 48.52
CA ILE A 336 24.84 66.43 48.49
C ILE A 336 24.60 66.98 49.90
N ASN A 337 24.48 66.12 50.92
CA ASN A 337 24.30 66.55 52.30
C ASN A 337 25.51 67.37 52.77
N GLN A 338 26.74 66.92 52.48
CA GLN A 338 27.96 67.67 52.82
C GLN A 338 28.03 69.04 52.15
N LEU A 339 27.71 69.13 50.85
CA LEU A 339 27.68 70.40 50.11
C LEU A 339 26.59 71.33 50.65
N THR A 340 25.43 70.76 51.02
CA THR A 340 24.32 71.52 51.63
C THR A 340 24.74 72.12 52.97
N ASP A 341 25.41 71.33 53.83
CA ASP A 341 25.94 71.80 55.12
C ASP A 341 27.03 72.88 54.94
N GLN A 342 27.90 72.73 53.94
CA GLN A 342 28.92 73.73 53.61
C GLN A 342 28.28 75.04 53.13
N ALA A 343 27.28 74.96 52.26
CA ALA A 343 26.55 76.13 51.77
C ALA A 343 25.82 76.87 52.91
N ALA A 344 25.18 76.13 53.82
CA ALA A 344 24.54 76.70 55.01
C ALA A 344 25.56 77.49 55.87
N LYS A 345 26.72 76.89 56.18
CA LYS A 345 27.78 77.57 56.94
C LYS A 345 28.29 78.83 56.27
N ARG A 346 28.53 78.80 54.95
CA ARG A 346 28.96 79.97 54.18
C ARG A 346 27.91 81.08 54.16
N LEU A 347 26.64 80.70 54.09
CA LEU A 347 25.53 81.65 54.17
C LEU A 347 25.46 82.31 55.56
N ASP A 348 25.63 81.54 56.63
CA ASP A 348 25.68 82.07 58.00
C ASP A 348 26.89 83.02 58.19
N GLU A 349 28.08 82.65 57.68
CA GLU A 349 29.26 83.51 57.66
C GLU A 349 28.98 84.82 56.91
N ALA A 350 28.42 84.74 55.69
CA ALA A 350 28.09 85.91 54.89
C ALA A 350 27.03 86.80 55.57
N GLN A 351 26.03 86.21 56.23
CA GLN A 351 25.05 86.94 57.02
C GLN A 351 25.69 87.64 58.22
N SER A 352 26.62 86.97 58.92
CA SER A 352 27.38 87.57 60.02
C SER A 352 28.20 88.77 59.55
N VAL A 353 28.94 88.62 58.46
CA VAL A 353 29.73 89.72 57.86
C VAL A 353 28.82 90.86 57.40
N ALA A 354 27.68 90.56 56.78
CA ALA A 354 26.71 91.58 56.38
C ALA A 354 26.11 92.34 57.58
N MET A 355 25.84 91.64 58.69
CA MET A 355 25.38 92.28 59.94
C MET A 355 26.47 93.16 60.55
N GLU A 356 27.72 92.70 60.55
CA GLU A 356 28.86 93.47 61.05
C GLU A 356 29.12 94.72 60.19
N ALA A 357 29.05 94.58 58.86
CA ALA A 357 29.12 95.70 57.92
C ALA A 357 27.97 96.70 58.13
N ARG A 358 26.74 96.24 58.38
CA ARG A 358 25.62 97.12 58.76
C ARG A 358 25.91 97.89 60.06
N LYS A 359 26.54 97.24 61.04
CA LYS A 359 26.87 97.86 62.33
C LYS A 359 27.97 98.92 62.20
N THR A 360 28.94 98.74 61.31
CA THR A 360 30.05 99.69 61.11
C THR A 360 29.68 100.89 60.25
N VAL A 361 28.65 100.78 59.40
CA VAL A 361 28.19 101.89 58.54
C VAL A 361 27.32 102.92 59.29
N GLY A 362 26.84 102.63 60.49
CA GLY A 362 26.05 103.56 61.32
C GLY A 362 24.64 103.81 60.79
N ASP A 363 23.67 104.03 61.70
CA ASP A 363 22.26 104.25 61.37
C ASP A 363 22.07 105.49 60.47
N VAL A 364 21.88 105.28 59.17
CA VAL A 364 21.23 106.26 58.30
C VAL A 364 19.72 105.99 58.35
N PRO A 365 18.86 106.99 58.64
CA PRO A 365 17.43 106.78 58.76
C PRO A 365 16.79 106.34 57.44
N ASP A 366 15.88 105.37 57.56
CA ASP A 366 15.03 104.82 56.50
C ASP A 366 14.41 105.85 55.55
N PRO A 367 14.17 105.42 54.30
CA PRO A 367 12.83 105.53 53.76
C PRO A 367 12.28 104.13 53.46
N LYS A 368 11.34 103.70 54.31
CA LYS A 368 10.24 102.75 54.05
C LYS A 368 10.64 101.42 53.38
N ALA A 369 10.80 100.44 54.26
CA ALA A 369 10.22 99.10 54.18
C ALA A 369 9.60 98.69 52.83
N ASP A 370 10.27 97.76 52.15
CA ASP A 370 9.62 96.54 51.69
C ASP A 370 10.34 95.35 52.33
N ALA A 371 9.54 94.46 52.90
CA ALA A 371 9.98 93.37 53.75
C ALA A 371 11.02 92.49 53.04
N PHE A 372 12.18 92.33 53.69
CA PHE A 372 13.07 91.21 53.40
C PHE A 372 12.35 89.94 53.88
N GLU A 373 11.56 89.34 52.99
CA GLU A 373 10.98 88.03 53.23
C GLU A 373 12.16 87.05 53.36
N LYS A 374 12.40 86.57 54.57
CA LYS A 374 13.35 85.46 54.81
C LYS A 374 13.01 84.35 53.80
N PRO A 375 13.98 83.82 53.05
CA PRO A 375 13.83 82.48 52.54
C PRO A 375 13.85 81.56 53.76
N LYS A 376 12.66 81.32 54.34
CA LYS A 376 12.47 80.23 55.29
C LYS A 376 12.87 78.95 54.56
N ALA A 377 13.60 78.11 55.29
CA ALA A 377 13.98 76.72 55.07
C ALA A 377 12.94 75.80 54.38
N ALA A 378 12.45 76.13 53.19
CA ALA A 378 11.51 75.31 52.42
C ALA A 378 12.23 74.24 51.59
N MET A 379 13.52 74.41 51.27
CA MET A 379 14.27 73.44 50.46
C MET A 379 14.67 72.17 51.22
N ALA A 380 14.78 72.20 52.55
CA ALA A 380 15.16 71.03 53.34
C ALA A 380 13.97 70.10 53.64
N ASP A 381 12.76 70.65 53.80
CA ASP A 381 11.56 69.86 54.08
C ASP A 381 10.93 69.26 52.80
N GLU A 382 11.02 69.93 51.64
CA GLU A 382 10.49 69.37 50.37
C GLU A 382 11.26 68.13 49.87
N LEU A 383 12.56 68.00 50.20
CA LEU A 383 13.34 66.82 49.83
C LEU A 383 13.08 65.62 50.75
N LYS A 384 12.74 65.83 52.03
CA LYS A 384 12.40 64.75 52.97
C LYS A 384 11.01 64.15 52.71
N VAL A 385 10.06 64.96 52.23
CA VAL A 385 8.69 64.51 51.94
C VAL A 385 8.62 63.68 50.65
N LYS A 386 9.48 63.91 49.65
CA LYS A 386 9.48 63.15 48.39
C LYS A 386 10.14 61.77 48.43
N LEU A 387 10.91 61.44 49.49
CA LEU A 387 11.54 60.12 49.63
C LEU A 387 10.63 59.07 50.31
N HIS A 388 9.52 59.48 50.92
CA HIS A 388 8.58 58.58 51.62
C HIS A 388 7.30 58.26 50.84
N GLN A 389 7.22 58.62 49.55
CA GLN A 389 6.15 58.17 48.66
C GLN A 389 6.70 57.17 47.63
N ALA A 390 7.26 56.07 48.12
CA ALA A 390 7.24 54.83 47.37
C ALA A 390 5.83 54.23 47.56
N PRO A 391 5.05 53.95 46.51
CA PRO A 391 3.83 53.18 46.69
C PRO A 391 4.22 51.78 47.15
N GLU A 392 3.76 51.39 48.35
CA GLU A 392 3.73 50.01 48.79
C GLU A 392 3.01 49.17 47.73
N GLN A 393 3.75 48.37 46.96
CA GLN A 393 3.15 47.36 46.11
C GLN A 393 2.74 46.18 46.99
N LYS A 394 1.44 46.05 47.25
CA LYS A 394 0.83 44.81 47.72
C LYS A 394 1.12 43.67 46.72
N PRO A 395 1.25 42.42 47.18
CA PRO A 395 1.54 41.30 46.30
C PRO A 395 0.33 41.03 45.41
N VAL A 396 0.46 41.29 44.10
CA VAL A 396 -0.56 40.90 43.13
C VAL A 396 -0.30 39.46 42.73
N LYS A 397 -1.28 38.61 43.08
CA LYS A 397 -1.37 37.22 42.67
C LYS A 397 -1.48 37.11 41.15
N HIS A 398 -0.89 36.06 40.62
CA HIS A 398 -1.11 35.56 39.27
C HIS A 398 -2.61 35.44 38.96
N ASP A 399 -3.02 35.93 37.78
CA ASP A 399 -4.03 35.27 36.96
C ASP A 399 -3.86 35.65 35.48
N ALA A 400 -4.07 34.64 34.63
CA ALA A 400 -3.81 34.62 33.19
C ALA A 400 -4.72 35.57 32.38
N PRO A 401 -4.29 36.08 31.20
CA PRO A 401 -5.20 36.72 30.27
C PRO A 401 -5.70 35.76 29.19
N LYS A 402 -7.03 35.71 29.06
CA LYS A 402 -7.77 35.22 27.89
C LYS A 402 -7.56 36.14 26.68
N GLN A 403 -7.61 35.52 25.51
CA GLN A 403 -7.65 36.10 24.16
C GLN A 403 -8.93 36.89 23.89
N GLU A 404 -8.80 37.94 23.07
CA GLU A 404 -9.74 38.46 22.05
C GLU A 404 -8.90 39.43 21.17
N SER A 405 -8.42 39.06 19.98
CA SER A 405 -9.06 38.88 18.67
C SER A 405 -8.97 40.11 17.74
N ALA A 406 -8.06 39.97 16.76
CA ALA A 406 -8.13 40.37 15.34
C ALA A 406 -8.16 41.87 14.92
N VAL A 407 -7.33 42.22 13.93
CA VAL A 407 -7.70 42.43 12.50
C VAL A 407 -6.64 43.26 11.73
N ASN A 408 -6.15 42.68 10.62
CA ASN A 408 -5.60 43.22 9.34
C ASN A 408 -4.30 44.06 9.24
N ALA A 409 -3.33 43.49 8.50
CA ALA A 409 -2.33 44.15 7.63
C ALA A 409 -2.99 44.52 6.27
N ALA A 410 -2.60 45.46 5.40
CA ALA A 410 -1.46 46.36 5.14
C ALA A 410 -2.00 47.52 4.21
N PRO A 411 -1.23 48.44 3.55
CA PRO A 411 0.22 48.67 3.54
C PRO A 411 0.68 50.16 3.60
N ASN A 412 2.01 50.33 3.74
CA ASN A 412 2.87 51.31 3.04
C ASN A 412 3.45 52.55 3.79
N LYS A 413 4.77 52.68 3.58
CA LYS A 413 5.64 53.88 3.53
C LYS A 413 5.99 54.66 4.81
N GLY A 414 7.30 54.71 5.08
CA GLY A 414 7.94 55.90 5.66
C GLY A 414 9.04 55.61 6.68
N VAL A 415 10.28 55.57 6.21
CA VAL A 415 11.52 55.42 6.97
C VAL A 415 11.66 56.46 8.11
N LYS A 416 12.02 56.00 9.32
CA LYS A 416 13.03 56.63 10.19
C LYS A 416 13.83 55.55 10.92
N LYS A 417 15.15 55.52 10.69
CA LYS A 417 16.13 54.66 11.38
C LYS A 417 16.03 54.82 12.91
N PRO A 418 16.03 53.74 13.70
CA PRO A 418 16.35 53.85 15.12
C PRO A 418 17.85 54.06 15.30
N ALA A 419 18.21 54.84 16.32
CA ALA A 419 19.58 55.06 16.73
C ALA A 419 20.25 53.73 17.08
N ASN A 420 21.46 53.55 16.57
CA ASN A 420 22.32 52.40 16.80
C ASN A 420 22.79 52.43 18.28
N PHE A 421 22.12 51.69 19.16
CA PHE A 421 22.70 51.32 20.45
C PHE A 421 23.67 50.17 20.19
N GLY A 422 24.97 50.47 20.23
CA GLY A 422 26.05 49.52 19.98
C GLY A 422 26.17 48.47 21.08
N PHE A 423 25.27 47.49 21.07
CA PHE A 423 25.41 46.25 21.82
C PHE A 423 25.73 45.15 20.80
N ASP A 424 27.03 44.88 20.60
CA ASP A 424 27.47 43.80 19.71
C ASP A 424 27.33 42.47 20.43
N PHE A 425 26.33 41.69 20.04
CA PHE A 425 26.09 40.34 20.54
C PHE A 425 27.23 39.37 20.16
N ASP A 426 27.99 39.73 19.11
CA ASP A 426 29.17 39.00 18.64
C ASP A 426 30.35 39.07 19.62
N ASP A 427 30.48 40.13 20.42
CA ASP A 427 31.51 40.20 21.48
C ASP A 427 31.13 39.30 22.68
N LEU A 428 29.83 39.12 22.93
CA LEU A 428 29.32 38.30 24.02
C LEU A 428 29.47 36.80 23.74
N THR A 429 29.24 36.39 22.49
CA THR A 429 29.45 35.00 22.05
C THR A 429 30.92 34.63 22.01
N LYS A 430 31.80 35.56 21.61
CA LYS A 430 33.25 35.35 21.60
C LYS A 430 33.85 35.23 23.00
N ALA A 431 33.37 36.04 23.95
CA ALA A 431 33.80 35.96 25.35
C ALA A 431 33.38 34.65 26.04
N VAL A 432 32.22 34.09 25.68
CA VAL A 432 31.76 32.79 26.18
C VAL A 432 32.56 31.63 25.55
N GLU A 433 32.92 31.73 24.28
CA GLU A 433 33.72 30.70 23.59
C GLU A 433 35.20 30.69 24.06
N GLU A 434 35.75 31.85 24.45
CA GLU A 434 37.10 31.97 25.00
C GLU A 434 37.18 31.49 26.46
N ALA A 435 36.11 31.63 27.24
CA ALA A 435 35.99 31.03 28.57
C ALA A 435 35.88 29.49 28.55
N ALA A 436 35.26 28.92 27.51
CA ALA A 436 35.12 27.47 27.36
C ALA A 436 36.44 26.77 26.95
N LYS A 437 37.37 27.47 26.28
CA LYS A 437 38.67 26.91 25.85
C LYS A 437 39.76 26.94 26.94
N ASN A 438 39.62 27.79 27.96
CA ASN A 438 40.60 27.92 29.06
C ASN A 438 40.21 27.17 30.35
N GLY A 439 39.08 26.46 30.38
CA GLY A 439 38.61 25.71 31.56
C GLY A 439 39.07 24.25 31.64
N GLY A 440 39.99 23.82 30.78
CA GLY A 440 40.45 22.43 30.71
C GLY A 440 41.86 22.23 31.25
N ASN A 441 42.05 22.26 32.57
CA ASN A 441 43.00 21.39 33.27
C ASN A 441 42.81 21.52 34.79
N ASP A 442 43.09 20.43 35.49
CA ASP A 442 43.17 20.32 36.96
C ASP A 442 41.87 19.86 37.62
N ASN A 443 41.63 18.54 37.65
CA ASN A 443 41.97 17.74 38.84
C ASN A 443 41.34 16.33 38.77
N ASP A 444 41.95 15.41 38.02
CA ASP A 444 41.71 13.97 38.19
C ASP A 444 42.92 13.33 38.86
N SER A 445 42.96 13.42 40.19
CA SER A 445 43.60 12.40 41.02
C SER A 445 42.70 12.10 42.22
N TRP A 446 42.72 10.82 42.63
CA TRP A 446 42.03 10.19 43.76
C TRP A 446 40.70 9.49 43.44
N THR A 447 40.89 8.27 42.92
CA THR A 447 40.20 7.03 43.29
C THR A 447 39.36 7.06 44.59
N LEU A 448 38.11 6.61 44.50
CA LEU A 448 37.58 5.40 45.18
C LEU A 448 36.23 4.98 44.59
#